data_AF-H1FT24-F1
#
_entry.id   AF-H1FT24-F1
#
_cell.length_a   1.000
_cell.length_b   1.000
_cell.length_c   1.000
_cell.angle_alpha   90.00
_cell.angle_beta   90.00
_cell.angle_gamma   90.00
#
_symmetry.space_group_name_H-M   'P 1'
#
loop_
_entity.id
_entity.type
_entity.pdbx_description
1 polymer ?
#
loop_
_entity_poly.entity_id
_entity_poly.type
_entity_poly.pdbx_seq_one_letter_code
_entity_poly.pdbx_strand_id
1 'polypeptide(L)'
;MYRLMTNKKIAHAIEKAGEKTGWKITEFKSNEVIAEKVDGENTISSTVEFSEGHIEFSNNSATSDLRDAIEDELSKEASAH
;
A
#
# COMPACT_ATOMS: atom_id res chain seq x y z
N MET A 1 10.55 -21.24 -2.44
CA MET A 1 11.05 -20.45 -3.60
C MET A 1 10.25 -19.16 -3.59
N TYR A 2 10.78 -18.08 -3.00
CA TYR A 2 10.03 -16.82 -2.89
C TYR A 2 10.02 -16.14 -4.27
N ARG A 3 8.86 -16.13 -4.92
CA ARG A 3 8.62 -15.49 -6.23
C ARG A 3 8.78 -13.98 -6.05
N LEU A 4 9.57 -13.37 -6.93
CA LEU A 4 9.72 -11.92 -7.12
C LEU A 4 8.33 -11.27 -7.25
N MET A 5 7.78 -10.74 -6.15
CA MET A 5 6.65 -9.83 -6.22
C MET A 5 7.12 -8.58 -6.95
N THR A 6 6.64 -8.41 -8.16
CA THR A 6 7.00 -7.24 -8.97
C THR A 6 6.33 -6.01 -8.36
N ASN A 7 7.06 -4.90 -8.30
CA ASN A 7 6.58 -3.60 -7.83
C ASN A 7 5.18 -3.21 -8.34
N LYS A 8 4.84 -3.61 -9.58
CA LYS A 8 3.51 -3.40 -10.17
C LYS A 8 2.35 -4.07 -9.41
N LYS A 9 2.55 -5.30 -8.91
CA LYS A 9 1.52 -6.00 -8.13
C LYS A 9 1.31 -5.32 -6.78
N ILE A 10 2.42 -4.87 -6.18
CA ILE A 10 2.38 -4.14 -4.91
C ILE A 10 1.66 -2.81 -5.10
N ALA A 11 2.03 -2.03 -6.12
CA ALA A 11 1.34 -0.79 -6.46
C ALA A 11 -0.17 -1.02 -6.70
N HIS A 12 -0.54 -2.06 -7.45
CA HIS A 12 -1.94 -2.39 -7.72
C HIS A 12 -2.72 -2.80 -6.46
N ALA A 13 -2.11 -3.59 -5.58
CA ALA A 13 -2.69 -3.94 -4.29
C ALA A 13 -2.87 -2.71 -3.40
N ILE A 14 -1.91 -1.78 -3.42
CA ILE A 14 -1.99 -0.53 -2.66
C ILE A 14 -3.09 0.38 -3.19
N GLU A 15 -3.22 0.55 -4.51
CA GLU A 15 -4.35 1.29 -5.09
C GLU A 15 -5.70 0.73 -4.65
N LYS A 16 -5.91 -0.59 -4.78
CA LYS A 16 -7.16 -1.23 -4.36
C LYS A 16 -7.43 -1.09 -2.86
N ALA A 17 -6.41 -1.27 -2.04
CA ALA A 17 -6.51 -1.09 -0.60
C ALA A 17 -6.88 0.36 -0.27
N GLY A 18 -6.27 1.33 -0.95
CA GLY A 18 -6.59 2.75 -0.81
C GLY A 18 -8.03 3.07 -1.19
N GLU A 19 -8.51 2.59 -2.34
CA GLU A 19 -9.91 2.78 -2.75
C GLU A 19 -10.90 2.19 -1.75
N LYS A 20 -10.62 1.01 -1.18
CA LYS A 20 -11.48 0.38 -0.16
C LYS A 20 -11.53 1.15 1.16
N THR A 21 -10.40 1.75 1.54
CA THR A 21 -10.23 2.41 2.84
C THR A 21 -10.47 3.92 2.79
N GLY A 22 -10.73 4.46 1.58
CA GLY A 22 -10.91 5.89 1.32
C GLY A 22 -9.60 6.69 1.29
N TRP A 23 -8.47 6.02 1.13
CA TRP A 23 -7.18 6.67 0.94
C TRP A 23 -6.93 6.93 -0.54
N LYS A 24 -6.48 8.14 -0.83
CA LYS A 24 -5.97 8.53 -2.13
C LYS A 24 -4.54 8.08 -2.26
N ILE A 25 -4.30 7.15 -3.18
CA ILE A 25 -2.96 6.66 -3.48
C ILE A 25 -2.43 7.44 -4.68
N THR A 26 -1.24 8.01 -4.53
CA THR A 26 -0.53 8.71 -5.58
C THR A 26 0.79 7.99 -5.80
N GLU A 27 0.99 7.43 -6.99
CA GLU A 27 2.28 6.85 -7.38
C GLU A 27 3.34 7.97 -7.43
N PHE A 28 4.40 7.81 -6.62
CA PHE A 28 5.49 8.78 -6.56
C PHE A 28 6.71 8.26 -7.34
N LYS A 29 7.06 6.99 -7.17
CA LYS A 29 8.10 6.28 -7.93
C LYS A 29 7.65 4.85 -8.23
N SER A 30 8.44 4.16 -9.06
CA SER A 30 8.24 2.75 -9.38
C SER A 30 8.21 1.82 -8.17
N ASN A 31 8.70 2.25 -7.01
CA ASN A 31 8.85 1.49 -5.76
C ASN A 31 8.28 2.26 -4.55
N GLU A 32 7.53 3.35 -4.78
CA GLU A 32 7.17 4.29 -3.72
C GLU A 32 5.81 4.94 -4.06
N VAL A 33 4.85 4.88 -3.14
CA VAL A 33 3.54 5.52 -3.29
C VAL A 33 3.24 6.37 -2.06
N ILE A 34 2.48 7.44 -2.27
CA ILE A 34 2.01 8.32 -1.20
C ILE A 34 0.53 8.05 -1.01
N ALA A 35 0.17 7.59 0.18
CA ALA A 35 -1.20 7.40 0.59
C ALA A 35 -1.66 8.60 1.43
N GLU A 36 -2.74 9.24 1.00
CA GLU A 36 -3.31 10.41 1.65
C GLU A 36 -4.78 10.15 1.99
N LYS A 37 -5.18 10.34 3.23
CA LYS A 37 -6.57 10.28 3.66
C LYS A 37 -6.97 11.57 4.34
N VAL A 38 -8.18 12.01 4.03
CA VAL A 38 -8.80 13.17 4.67
C VAL A 38 -9.74 12.64 5.75
N ASP A 39 -9.44 12.97 7.01
CA ASP A 39 -10.28 12.68 8.17
C ASP A 39 -10.77 14.00 8.77
N GLY A 40 -11.95 14.45 8.32
CA GLY A 40 -12.51 15.74 8.69
C GLY A 40 -11.67 16.92 8.18
N GLU A 41 -11.07 17.67 9.11
CA GLU A 41 -10.15 18.79 8.80
C GLU A 41 -8.67 18.37 8.76
N ASN A 42 -8.35 17.13 9.16
CA ASN A 42 -6.97 16.65 9.18
C ASN A 42 -6.67 15.83 7.92
N THR A 43 -5.61 16.21 7.22
CA THR A 43 -5.04 15.40 6.15
C THR A 43 -3.95 14.52 6.72
N ILE A 44 -4.15 13.22 6.64
CA ILE A 44 -3.18 12.21 7.02
C ILE A 44 -2.47 11.78 5.74
N SER A 45 -1.17 12.02 5.64
CA SER A 45 -0.34 11.53 4.55
C SER A 45 0.66 10.51 5.05
N SER A 46 1.00 9.56 4.19
CA SER A 46 1.95 8.50 4.50
C SER A 46 2.62 7.98 3.26
N THR A 47 3.94 7.85 3.35
CA THR A 47 4.74 7.24 2.29
C THR A 47 4.85 5.75 2.53
N VAL A 48 4.57 4.98 1.48
CA VAL A 48 4.72 3.53 1.44
C VAL A 48 5.81 3.24 0.42
N GLU A 49 6.96 2.80 0.92
CA GLU A 49 8.04 2.31 0.08
C GLU A 49 7.91 0.79 -0.03
N PHE A 50 8.00 0.27 -1.24
CA PHE A 50 7.97 -1.16 -1.49
C PHE A 50 9.13 -1.54 -2.40
N SER A 51 9.94 -2.49 -1.95
CA SER A 51 11.02 -3.10 -2.70
C SER A 51 10.77 -4.60 -2.86
N GLU A 52 11.55 -5.29 -3.68
CA GLU A 52 11.37 -6.72 -4.02
C GLU A 52 11.18 -7.61 -2.77
N GLY A 53 9.92 -7.82 -2.35
CA GLY A 53 9.54 -8.61 -1.18
C GLY A 53 9.53 -7.87 0.17
N HIS A 54 9.68 -6.54 0.21
CA HIS A 54 9.64 -5.75 1.45
C HIS A 54 8.79 -4.50 1.29
N ILE A 55 7.91 -4.21 2.26
CA ILE A 55 7.07 -3.00 2.27
C ILE A 55 7.31 -2.28 3.58
N GLU A 56 7.66 -1.01 3.50
CA GLU A 56 7.97 -0.16 4.62
C GLU A 56 7.05 1.07 4.60
N PHE A 57 6.48 1.38 5.77
CA PHE A 57 5.53 2.47 5.94
C PHE A 57 6.17 3.53 6.84
N SER A 58 6.30 4.77 6.34
CA SER A 58 6.92 5.85 7.13
C SER A 58 6.08 6.31 8.32
N ASN A 59 4.77 6.00 8.35
CA ASN A 59 3.87 6.46 9.40
C ASN A 59 2.95 5.31 9.88
N ASN A 60 3.40 4.60 10.91
CA ASN A 60 2.84 3.31 11.33
C ASN A 60 1.48 3.43 12.05
N SER A 61 1.19 4.56 12.72
CA SER A 61 -0.03 4.67 13.52
C SER A 61 -1.26 5.06 12.70
N ALA A 62 -1.09 5.80 11.61
CA ALA A 62 -2.22 6.30 10.82
C ALA A 62 -2.55 5.41 9.61
N THR A 63 -1.60 4.57 9.18
CA THR A 63 -1.77 3.67 8.02
C THR A 63 -2.10 2.23 8.39
N SER A 64 -2.42 1.94 9.65
CA SER A 64 -2.66 0.55 10.08
C SER A 64 -3.78 -0.11 9.27
N ASP A 65 -4.89 0.60 9.03
CA ASP A 65 -6.01 0.10 8.20
C ASP A 65 -5.61 -0.10 6.74
N LEU A 66 -4.81 0.83 6.20
CA LEU A 66 -4.32 0.75 4.83
C LEU A 66 -3.36 -0.43 4.68
N ARG A 67 -2.43 -0.59 5.62
CA ARG A 67 -1.46 -1.68 5.67
C ARG A 67 -2.16 -3.03 5.74
N ASP A 68 -3.15 -3.19 6.62
CA ASP A 68 -3.92 -4.43 6.73
C ASP A 68 -4.62 -4.77 5.41
N ALA A 69 -5.25 -3.79 4.77
CA ALA A 69 -5.87 -3.96 3.45
C ALA A 69 -4.85 -4.29 2.35
N ILE A 70 -3.65 -3.70 2.37
CA ILE A 70 -2.56 -4.02 1.45
C ILE A 70 -2.07 -5.45 1.67
N GLU A 71 -1.81 -5.85 2.92
CA GLU A 71 -1.37 -7.20 3.27
C GLU A 71 -2.40 -8.26 2.88
N ASP A 72 -3.70 -8.00 3.04
CA ASP A 72 -4.79 -8.88 2.60
C ASP A 72 -4.81 -9.04 1.06
N GLU A 73 -4.73 -7.93 0.31
CA GLU A 73 -4.70 -7.97 -1.16
C GLU A 73 -3.43 -8.67 -1.68
N LEU A 74 -2.27 -8.41 -1.07
CA LEU A 74 -1.01 -9.07 -1.41
C LEU A 74 -1.03 -10.56 -1.09
N SER A 75 -1.60 -10.95 0.05
CA SER A 75 -1.76 -12.35 0.45
C SER A 75 -2.66 -13.10 -0.54
N LYS A 76 -3.75 -12.47 -1.01
CA LYS A 76 -4.62 -13.02 -2.06
C LYS A 76 -3.89 -13.15 -3.39
N GLU A 77 -3.18 -12.12 -3.82
CA GLU A 77 -2.39 -12.13 -5.07
C GLU A 77 -1.24 -13.16 -5.02
N ALA A 78 -0.68 -13.41 -3.84
CA ALA A 78 0.34 -14.44 -3.61
C ALA A 78 -0.24 -15.86 -3.64
N SER A 79 -1.46 -16.04 -3.14
CA SER A 79 -2.13 -17.34 -2.99
C SER A 79 -2.87 -17.80 -4.25
N ALA A 80 -3.17 -16.89 -5.19
CA ALA A 80 -3.96 -17.19 -6.39
C ALA A 80 -3.18 -17.90 -7.53
N HIS A 81 -2.04 -18.56 -7.27
CA HIS A 81 -1.28 -19.28 -8.31
C HIS A 81 -0.62 -20.57 -7.82
#